data_AF-A0AAV4IZ79-F1
#
_entry.id   AF-A0AAV4IZ79-F1
#
_cell.length_a   1.000
_cell.length_b   1.000
_cell.length_c   1.000
_cell.angle_alpha   90.00
_cell.angle_beta   90.00
_cell.angle_gamma   90.00
#
_symmetry.space_group_name_H-M   'P 1'
#
loop_
_entity.id
_entity.type
_entity.pdbx_description
1 polymer ?
#
loop_
_entity_poly.entity_id
_entity_poly.type
_entity_poly.pdbx_seq_one_letter_code
_entity_poly.pdbx_strand_id
1 'polypeptide(L)'
;MRKYNINRNLITVIENLYNKATSAVFCNNNIGDWFRTTVVVRQGCLLSPTLFNIFLGKIMTDALEDHFGTVRIGGRPIGTYKFV
;
A
#
# COMPACT_ATOMS: atom_id res chain seq x y z
N MET A 1 -4.58 -9.29 -0.93
CA MET A 1 -5.86 -8.99 -1.62
C MET A 1 -6.84 -10.15 -1.61
N ARG A 2 -6.44 -11.37 -2.00
CA ARG A 2 -7.34 -12.55 -1.96
C ARG A 2 -7.87 -12.91 -0.55
N LYS A 3 -7.07 -12.70 0.51
CA LYS A 3 -7.46 -12.87 1.93
C LYS A 3 -8.54 -11.87 2.40
N TYR A 4 -8.75 -10.76 1.67
CA TYR A 4 -9.67 -9.67 2.06
C TYR A 4 -11.00 -9.68 1.29
N ASN A 5 -11.37 -10.81 0.67
CA ASN A 5 -12.63 -10.96 -0.08
C ASN A 5 -12.84 -9.92 -1.20
N ILE A 6 -11.75 -9.41 -1.79
CA ILE A 6 -11.78 -8.50 -2.93
C ILE A 6 -12.14 -9.30 -4.19
N ASN A 7 -13.04 -8.77 -5.02
CA ASN A 7 -13.49 -9.42 -6.26
C ASN A 7 -12.29 -9.82 -7.15
N ARG A 8 -12.28 -11.06 -7.64
CA ARG A 8 -11.21 -11.58 -8.51
C ARG A 8 -10.95 -10.72 -9.74
N ASN A 9 -12.00 -10.20 -10.37
CA ASN A 9 -11.86 -9.34 -11.55
C ASN A 9 -11.13 -8.05 -11.20
N LEU A 10 -11.44 -7.46 -10.04
CA LEU A 10 -10.75 -6.26 -9.56
C LEU A 10 -9.28 -6.53 -9.25
N ILE A 11 -8.96 -7.70 -8.65
CA ILE A 11 -7.59 -8.13 -8.42
C ILE A 11 -6.83 -8.25 -9.74
N THR A 12 -7.41 -8.90 -10.75
CA THR A 12 -6.79 -9.03 -12.08
C THR A 12 -6.55 -7.67 -12.74
N VAL A 13 -7.50 -6.74 -12.62
CA VAL A 13 -7.33 -5.37 -13.15
C VAL A 13 -6.18 -4.65 -12.44
N ILE A 14 -6.09 -4.76 -11.12
CA ILE A 14 -4.99 -4.18 -10.34
C ILE A 14 -3.67 -4.82 -10.75
N GLU A 15 -3.59 -6.15 -10.81
CA GLU A 15 -2.39 -6.87 -11.24
C GLU A 15 -1.95 -6.41 -12.64
N ASN A 16 -2.87 -6.28 -13.59
CA ASN A 16 -2.57 -5.78 -14.93
C ASN A 16 -2.15 -4.31 -14.96
N LEU A 17 -2.71 -3.45 -14.11
CA LEU A 17 -2.35 -2.03 -14.02
C LEU A 17 -0.91 -1.85 -13.55
N TYR A 18 -0.44 -2.71 -12.65
CA TYR A 18 0.92 -2.67 -12.11
C TYR A 18 1.90 -3.56 -12.89
N ASN A 19 1.43 -4.58 -13.62
CA ASN A 19 2.26 -5.44 -14.45
C ASN A 19 2.79 -4.66 -15.66
N LYS A 20 4.06 -4.25 -15.58
CA LYS A 20 4.76 -3.39 -16.57
C LYS A 20 4.43 -1.89 -16.48
N ALA A 21 4.04 -1.39 -15.31
CA ALA A 21 3.95 0.05 -15.08
C ALA A 21 5.30 0.73 -15.38
N THR A 22 5.26 1.79 -16.18
CA THR A 22 6.38 2.72 -16.40
C THR A 22 6.01 4.09 -15.85
N SER A 23 7.01 4.86 -15.46
CA SER A 23 6.84 6.22 -14.98
C SER A 23 7.96 7.10 -15.51
N ALA A 24 7.69 8.38 -15.64
CA ALA A 24 8.65 9.41 -16.00
C ALA A 24 8.47 10.58 -15.02
N VAL A 25 9.56 11.25 -14.68
CA VAL A 25 9.52 12.45 -13.83
C VAL A 25 9.20 13.65 -14.71
N PHE A 26 8.13 14.37 -14.40
CA PHE A 26 7.82 15.65 -15.04
C PHE A 26 8.43 16.79 -14.24
N CYS A 27 9.38 17.53 -14.82
CA CYS A 27 10.06 18.64 -14.16
C CYS A 27 10.38 19.75 -15.18
N ASN A 28 10.11 21.02 -14.83
CA ASN A 28 10.39 22.20 -15.67
C ASN A 28 9.88 22.07 -17.12
N ASN A 29 8.61 21.65 -17.30
CA ASN A 29 7.99 21.39 -18.60
C ASN A 29 8.63 20.27 -19.45
N ASN A 30 9.61 19.55 -18.92
CA ASN A 30 10.24 18.42 -19.57
C ASN A 30 9.82 17.10 -18.91
N ILE A 31 9.58 16.11 -19.75
CA ILE A 31 9.34 14.73 -19.33
C ILE A 31 10.72 14.03 -19.36
N GLY A 32 11.17 13.55 -18.21
CA GLY A 32 12.40 12.77 -18.09
C GLY A 32 12.26 11.36 -18.67
N ASP A 33 13.33 10.58 -18.60
CA ASP A 33 13.34 9.23 -19.14
C ASP A 33 12.31 8.32 -18.48
N TRP A 34 11.75 7.43 -19.30
CA TRP A 34 10.82 6.41 -18.83
C TRP A 34 11.60 5.30 -18.12
N PHE A 35 11.28 5.07 -16.86
CA PHE A 35 11.81 3.95 -16.09
C PHE A 35 10.67 3.02 -15.67
N ARG A 36 11.01 1.74 -15.46
CA ARG A 36 10.07 0.75 -14.94
C ARG A 36 9.74 1.11 -13.49
N THR A 37 8.45 1.24 -13.19
CA THR A 37 7.98 1.51 -11.83
C THR A 37 8.16 0.24 -11.00
N THR A 38 9.18 0.21 -10.15
CA THR A 38 9.43 -0.88 -9.18
C THR A 38 8.77 -0.62 -7.83
N VAL A 39 8.28 0.60 -7.60
CA VAL A 39 7.62 1.03 -6.36
C VAL A 39 6.10 0.85 -6.44
N VAL A 40 5.51 0.53 -5.29
CA VAL A 40 4.17 -0.08 -5.17
C VAL A 40 3.03 0.90 -5.45
N VAL A 41 3.27 2.21 -5.41
CA VAL A 41 2.21 3.23 -5.52
C VAL A 41 2.62 4.41 -6.40
N ARG A 42 1.67 4.89 -7.21
CA ARG A 42 1.83 6.08 -8.05
C ARG A 42 1.34 7.30 -7.25
N GLN A 43 2.15 8.35 -7.15
CA GLN A 43 1.69 9.62 -6.57
C GLN A 43 0.52 10.17 -7.39
N GLY A 44 -0.55 10.62 -6.71
CA GLY A 44 -1.77 11.13 -7.35
C GLY A 44 -2.76 10.05 -7.81
N CYS A 45 -2.46 8.76 -7.65
CA CYS A 45 -3.41 7.69 -7.97
C CYS A 45 -4.39 7.48 -6.81
N LEU A 46 -5.70 7.63 -7.05
CA LEU A 46 -6.75 7.43 -6.04
C LEU A 46 -6.74 6.02 -5.42
N LEU A 47 -6.28 5.02 -6.16
CA LEU A 47 -6.17 3.63 -5.69
C LEU A 47 -4.94 3.39 -4.81
N SER A 48 -3.92 4.25 -4.90
CA SER A 48 -2.66 4.07 -4.17
C SER A 48 -2.83 4.13 -2.64
N PRO A 49 -3.56 5.10 -2.05
CA PRO A 49 -3.84 5.11 -0.62
C PRO A 49 -4.56 3.84 -0.13
N THR A 50 -5.57 3.38 -0.86
CA THR A 50 -6.33 2.18 -0.50
C THR A 50 -5.47 0.92 -0.53
N LEU A 51 -4.65 0.78 -1.57
CA LEU A 51 -3.71 -0.34 -1.71
C LEU A 51 -2.64 -0.32 -0.62
N PHE A 52 -2.14 0.86 -0.27
CA PHE A 52 -1.19 1.05 0.83
C PHE A 52 -1.81 0.67 2.18
N ASN A 53 -3.05 1.08 2.44
CA ASN A 53 -3.76 0.71 3.68
C ASN A 53 -3.99 -0.80 3.78
N ILE A 54 -4.34 -1.48 2.68
CA ILE A 54 -4.46 -2.96 2.66
C ILE A 54 -3.11 -3.63 2.94
N PHE A 55 -2.02 -3.09 2.39
CA PHE A 55 -0.67 -3.60 2.61
C PHE A 55 -0.22 -3.43 4.06
N LEU A 56 -0.41 -2.23 4.63
CA LEU A 56 -0.13 -1.96 6.04
C LEU A 56 -0.97 -2.84 6.96
N GLY A 57 -2.26 -3.00 6.65
CA GLY A 57 -3.14 -3.90 7.39
C GLY A 57 -2.62 -5.32 7.45
N LYS A 58 -2.05 -5.84 6.35
CA LYS A 58 -1.38 -7.14 6.35
C LYS A 58 -0.14 -7.14 7.25
N ILE A 59 0.76 -6.16 7.12
CA ILE A 59 1.96 -6.10 7.96
C ILE A 59 1.60 -6.05 9.44
N MET A 60 0.59 -5.25 9.80
CA MET A 60 0.12 -5.15 11.18
C MET A 60 -0.50 -6.46 11.66
N THR A 61 -1.29 -7.15 10.84
CA THR A 61 -1.79 -8.48 11.19
C THR A 61 -0.63 -9.46 11.39
N ASP A 62 0.30 -9.55 10.44
CA ASP A 62 1.44 -10.47 10.53
C ASP A 62 2.33 -10.15 11.74
N ALA A 63 2.52 -8.87 12.07
CA ALA A 63 3.26 -8.46 13.26
C ALA A 63 2.51 -8.77 14.57
N LEU A 64 1.19 -8.60 14.59
CA LEU A 64 0.37 -8.80 15.79
C LEU A 64 -0.01 -10.27 16.05
N GLU A 65 0.04 -11.14 15.04
CA GLU A 65 -0.31 -12.56 15.16
C GLU A 65 0.50 -13.30 16.25
N ASP A 66 1.73 -12.86 16.55
CA ASP A 66 2.60 -13.40 17.62
C ASP A 66 2.91 -12.41 18.77
N HIS A 67 2.25 -11.24 18.81
CA HIS A 67 2.44 -10.28 19.90
C HIS A 67 1.45 -10.50 21.06
N PHE A 68 1.96 -11.07 22.16
CA PHE A 68 1.24 -11.17 23.42
C PHE A 68 1.56 -9.98 24.33
N GLY A 69 0.83 -8.86 24.18
CA GLY A 69 0.96 -7.73 25.09
C GLY A 69 0.43 -6.40 24.53
N THR A 70 0.42 -5.36 25.37
CA THR A 70 0.12 -3.98 24.96
C THR A 70 1.38 -3.13 25.06
N VAL A 71 1.70 -2.39 24.00
CA VAL A 71 2.80 -1.43 24.03
C VAL A 71 2.32 -0.19 24.78
N ARG A 72 3.06 0.22 25.82
CA ARG A 72 2.74 1.42 26.62
C ARG A 72 3.81 2.49 26.41
N ILE A 73 3.42 3.69 26.01
CA ILE A 73 4.31 4.87 26.01
C ILE A 73 3.81 5.83 27.09
N GLY A 74 4.68 6.23 28.01
CA GLY A 74 4.31 7.09 29.14
C GLY A 74 3.25 6.48 30.07
N GLY A 75 3.23 5.15 30.19
CA GLY A 75 2.26 4.42 31.01
C GLY A 75 0.87 4.25 30.38
N ARG A 76 0.59 4.83 29.21
CA ARG A 76 -0.68 4.65 28.49
C ARG A 76 -0.59 3.55 27.44
N PRO A 77 -1.53 2.60 27.39
CA PRO A 77 -1.56 1.60 26.32
C PRO A 77 -1.83 2.28 24.98
N ILE A 78 -1.07 1.90 23.96
CA ILE A 78 -1.26 2.36 22.58
C ILE A 78 -2.20 1.40 21.88
N GLY A 79 -3.30 1.92 21.35
CA GLY A 79 -4.21 1.18 20.47
C GLY A 79 -3.67 1.09 19.03
N THR A 80 -4.15 0.10 18.27
CA THR A 80 -3.75 -0.09 16.88
C THR A 80 -4.21 1.08 16.01
N TYR A 81 -3.28 1.70 15.27
CA TYR A 81 -3.59 2.72 14.27
C TYR A 81 -4.19 2.08 13.02
N LYS A 82 -5.38 2.54 12.61
CA LYS A 82 -5.96 2.23 11.31
C LYS A 82 -6.03 3.51 10.49
N PHE A 83 -5.48 3.48 9.28
CA PHE A 83 -5.64 4.56 8.31
C PHE A 83 -7.01 4.37 7.64
N VAL A 84 -7.92 5.33 7.84
CA VAL A 84 -9.25 5.40 7.21
C VAL A 84 -9.23 6.43 6.10
#